data_AF-A0A1I1N813-F1
#
_entry.id   AF-A0A1I1N813-F1
#
_cell.length_a   1.000
_cell.length_b   1.000
_cell.length_c   1.000
_cell.angle_alpha   90.00
_cell.angle_beta   90.00
_cell.angle_gamma   90.00
#
_symmetry.space_group_name_H-M   'P 1'
#
loop_
_entity.id
_entity.type
_entity.pdbx_description
1 polymer ?
#
loop_
_entity_poly.entity_id
_entity_poly.type
_entity_poly.pdbx_seq_one_letter_code
_entity_poly.pdbx_strand_id
1 'polypeptide(L)'
;MNHDENELLLDWWKMMEEAKPLVRRVMSLMTELRLHPESSHSTGMILLYRAASEVSYGYAGVRGCIRRAFTNEYGETLRVNMARCHSFVHKFSADTKVLLKHVKANTAGAHAQQIIIQLEEVLMENDRFLIEIEEKA
;
A
#
# COMPACT_ATOMS: atom_id res chain seq x y z
N MET A 1 0.52 -9.85 -26.48
CA MET A 1 1.15 -10.48 -25.32
C MET A 1 1.95 -11.68 -25.82
N ASN A 2 3.27 -11.57 -25.81
CA ASN A 2 4.16 -12.69 -26.09
C ASN A 2 4.37 -13.55 -24.83
N HIS A 3 5.18 -14.60 -24.92
CA HIS A 3 5.43 -15.53 -23.81
C HIS A 3 6.06 -14.81 -22.60
N ASP A 4 7.13 -14.05 -22.83
CA ASP A 4 7.87 -13.32 -21.80
C ASP A 4 6.98 -12.30 -21.06
N GLU A 5 6.14 -11.55 -21.80
CA GLU A 5 5.16 -10.61 -21.24
C GLU A 5 4.12 -11.33 -20.37
N ASN A 6 3.71 -12.53 -20.76
CA ASN A 6 2.77 -13.33 -19.99
C ASN A 6 3.40 -13.87 -18.71
N GLU A 7 4.65 -14.33 -18.75
CA GLU A 7 5.39 -14.77 -17.55
C GLU A 7 5.58 -13.63 -16.57
N LEU A 8 6.02 -12.46 -17.04
CA LEU A 8 6.18 -11.27 -16.19
C LEU A 8 4.87 -10.83 -15.53
N LEU A 9 3.75 -10.87 -16.26
CA LEU A 9 2.42 -10.56 -15.70
C LEU A 9 1.96 -11.58 -14.65
N LEU A 10 2.32 -12.85 -14.81
CA LEU A 10 2.04 -13.89 -13.81
C LEU A 10 2.88 -13.71 -12.54
N ASP A 11 4.14 -13.31 -12.67
CA ASP A 11 5.00 -12.99 -11.54
C ASP A 11 4.49 -11.77 -10.78
N TRP A 12 4.15 -10.70 -11.51
CA TRP A 12 3.49 -9.53 -10.94
C TRP A 12 2.16 -9.89 -10.26
N TRP A 13 1.35 -10.75 -10.87
CA TRP A 13 0.11 -11.23 -10.26
C TRP A 13 0.38 -11.92 -8.92
N LYS A 14 1.32 -12.86 -8.90
CA LYS A 14 1.69 -13.61 -7.70
C LYS A 14 2.17 -12.68 -6.59
N MET A 15 3.04 -11.72 -6.89
CA MET A 15 3.48 -10.73 -5.90
C MET A 15 2.29 -9.92 -5.36
N MET A 16 1.40 -9.45 -6.22
CA MET A 16 0.23 -8.69 -5.75
C MET A 16 -0.75 -9.51 -4.91
N GLU A 17 -0.82 -10.83 -5.13
CA GLU A 17 -1.56 -11.77 -4.29
C GLU A 17 -0.90 -11.94 -2.92
N GLU A 18 0.43 -12.09 -2.89
CA GLU A 18 1.23 -12.19 -1.67
C GLU A 18 1.19 -10.89 -0.83
N ALA A 19 1.03 -9.73 -1.46
CA ALA A 19 0.84 -8.45 -0.77
C ALA A 19 -0.52 -8.31 -0.06
N LYS A 20 -1.54 -9.13 -0.40
CA LYS A 20 -2.91 -8.98 0.14
C LYS A 20 -2.96 -8.97 1.67
N PRO A 21 -2.32 -9.90 2.40
CA PRO A 21 -2.37 -9.93 3.85
C PRO A 21 -1.69 -8.71 4.48
N LEU A 22 -0.60 -8.22 3.88
CA LEU A 22 0.07 -6.99 4.28
C LEU A 22 -0.87 -5.78 4.15
N VAL A 23 -1.46 -5.55 2.98
CA VAL A 23 -2.38 -4.43 2.74
C VAL A 23 -3.58 -4.48 3.70
N ARG A 24 -4.11 -5.67 3.97
CA ARG A 24 -5.19 -5.87 4.95
C ARG A 24 -4.74 -5.48 6.36
N ARG A 25 -3.53 -5.86 6.78
CA ARG A 25 -2.98 -5.48 8.09
C ARG A 25 -2.82 -3.96 8.20
N VAL A 26 -2.25 -3.30 7.18
CA VAL A 26 -2.14 -1.82 7.14
C VAL A 26 -3.52 -1.19 7.36
N MET A 27 -4.51 -1.58 6.55
CA MET A 27 -5.84 -0.95 6.63
C MET A 27 -6.61 -1.29 7.91
N SER A 28 -6.40 -2.49 8.47
CA SER A 28 -6.98 -2.89 9.75
C SER A 28 -6.46 -2.01 10.88
N LEU A 29 -5.14 -1.93 11.02
CA LEU A 29 -4.49 -1.11 12.05
C LEU A 29 -4.80 0.37 11.87
N MET A 30 -4.81 0.87 10.64
CA MET A 30 -5.19 2.26 10.35
C MET A 30 -6.64 2.57 10.74
N THR A 31 -7.55 1.62 10.51
CA THR A 31 -8.96 1.78 10.90
C THR A 31 -9.09 1.77 12.42
N GLU A 32 -8.40 0.85 13.09
CA GLU A 32 -8.36 0.79 14.56
C GLU A 32 -7.82 2.09 15.15
N LEU A 33 -6.65 2.55 14.69
CA LEU A 33 -6.03 3.79 15.16
C LEU A 33 -6.93 5.02 14.93
N ARG A 34 -7.61 5.08 13.79
CA ARG A 34 -8.51 6.20 13.47
C ARG A 34 -9.74 6.22 14.37
N LEU A 35 -10.27 5.06 14.75
CA LEU A 35 -11.47 4.94 15.58
C LEU A 35 -11.17 5.00 17.08
N HIS A 36 -9.92 4.77 17.47
CA HIS A 36 -9.53 4.75 18.88
C HIS A 36 -9.64 6.17 19.50
N PRO A 37 -10.28 6.34 20.69
CA PRO A 37 -10.50 7.66 21.30
C PRO A 37 -9.21 8.45 21.55
N GLU A 38 -8.11 7.75 21.86
CA GLU A 38 -6.82 8.37 22.17
C GLU A 38 -6.13 9.01 20.96
N SER A 39 -6.54 8.66 19.73
CA SER A 39 -5.87 9.05 18.50
C SER A 39 -6.82 9.61 17.43
N SER A 40 -8.13 9.38 17.54
CA SER A 40 -9.14 9.83 16.57
C SER A 40 -9.15 11.35 16.36
N HIS A 41 -8.78 12.11 17.40
CA HIS A 41 -8.70 13.57 17.38
C HIS A 41 -7.28 14.11 17.15
N SER A 42 -6.28 13.24 16.99
CA SER A 42 -4.90 13.66 16.77
C SER A 42 -4.76 14.44 15.45
N THR A 43 -4.04 15.56 15.50
CA THR A 43 -3.73 16.34 14.31
C THR A 43 -3.07 15.47 13.25
N GLY A 44 -3.58 15.54 12.01
CA GLY A 44 -3.06 14.76 10.89
C GLY A 44 -3.68 13.36 10.73
N MET A 45 -4.54 12.89 11.64
CA MET A 45 -5.15 11.55 11.56
C MET A 45 -5.88 11.29 10.23
N ILE A 46 -6.68 12.24 9.76
CA ILE A 46 -7.40 12.11 8.48
C ILE A 46 -6.43 12.03 7.29
N LEU A 47 -5.36 12.83 7.30
CA LEU A 47 -4.36 12.81 6.24
C LEU A 47 -3.60 11.48 6.24
N LEU A 48 -3.21 10.98 7.41
CA LEU A 48 -2.59 9.68 7.57
C LEU A 48 -3.47 8.56 7.00
N TYR A 49 -4.75 8.53 7.38
CA TYR A 49 -5.70 7.53 6.88
C TYR A 49 -5.86 7.59 5.36
N ARG A 50 -5.91 8.80 4.78
CA ARG A 50 -5.99 8.97 3.32
C ARG A 50 -4.72 8.44 2.64
N ALA A 51 -3.54 8.82 3.13
CA ALA A 51 -2.28 8.33 2.58
C ALA A 51 -2.19 6.79 2.61
N ALA A 52 -2.56 6.16 3.73
CA ALA A 52 -2.58 4.70 3.83
C ALA A 52 -3.62 4.05 2.91
N SER A 53 -4.77 4.71 2.71
CA SER A 53 -5.79 4.24 1.77
C SER A 53 -5.28 4.25 0.32
N GLU A 54 -4.50 5.26 -0.06
CA GLU A 54 -3.89 5.34 -1.39
C GLU A 54 -2.84 4.23 -1.63
N VAL A 55 -2.13 3.77 -0.59
CA VAL A 55 -1.30 2.56 -0.68
C VAL A 55 -2.16 1.36 -1.07
N SER A 56 -3.27 1.13 -0.37
CA SER A 56 -4.22 0.05 -0.67
C SER A 56 -4.82 0.16 -2.08
N TYR A 57 -5.19 1.38 -2.50
CA TYR A 57 -5.71 1.63 -3.84
C TYR A 57 -4.67 1.42 -4.94
N GLY A 58 -3.40 1.75 -4.70
CA GLY A 58 -2.32 1.46 -5.63
C GLY A 58 -2.18 -0.04 -5.89
N TYR A 59 -2.12 -0.88 -4.85
CA TYR A 59 -2.11 -2.35 -5.01
C TYR A 59 -3.37 -2.88 -5.71
N ALA A 60 -4.55 -2.33 -5.40
CA ALA A 60 -5.78 -2.69 -6.09
C ALA A 60 -5.76 -2.29 -7.57
N GLY A 61 -5.21 -1.13 -7.89
CA GLY A 61 -5.04 -0.61 -9.25
C GLY A 61 -4.11 -1.49 -10.09
N VAL A 62 -2.96 -1.88 -9.54
CA VAL A 62 -2.03 -2.80 -10.21
C VAL A 62 -2.71 -4.14 -10.52
N ARG A 63 -3.35 -4.79 -9.53
CA ARG A 63 -4.09 -6.04 -9.75
C ARG A 63 -5.21 -5.90 -10.79
N GLY A 64 -5.93 -4.78 -10.75
CA GLY A 64 -6.96 -4.47 -11.73
C GLY A 64 -6.39 -4.37 -13.15
N CYS A 65 -5.22 -3.75 -13.31
CA CYS A 65 -4.52 -3.68 -14.59
C CYS A 65 -4.04 -5.06 -15.06
N ILE A 66 -3.42 -5.86 -14.19
CA ILE A 66 -2.97 -7.21 -14.52
C ILE A 66 -4.15 -8.09 -14.97
N ARG A 67 -5.28 -8.04 -14.23
CA ARG A 67 -6.49 -8.80 -14.62
C ARG A 67 -6.99 -8.41 -16.02
N ARG A 68 -6.96 -7.13 -16.37
CA ARG A 68 -7.33 -6.63 -17.70
C ARG A 68 -6.33 -7.03 -18.78
N ALA A 69 -5.04 -7.14 -18.43
CA ALA A 69 -4.01 -7.61 -19.35
C ALA A 69 -4.33 -9.03 -19.86
N PHE A 70 -4.87 -9.89 -18.99
CA PHE A 70 -5.30 -11.24 -19.35
C PHE A 70 -6.59 -11.31 -20.20
N THR A 71 -7.29 -10.20 -20.47
CA THR A 71 -8.57 -10.16 -21.21
C THR A 71 -8.49 -9.40 -22.54
N ASN A 72 -7.33 -9.43 -23.21
CA ASN A 72 -7.01 -8.74 -24.48
C ASN A 72 -6.84 -7.22 -24.41
N GLU A 73 -6.86 -6.61 -23.21
CA GLU A 73 -6.63 -5.16 -23.05
C GLU A 73 -5.15 -4.81 -22.86
N TYR A 74 -4.25 -5.79 -23.00
CA TYR A 74 -2.82 -5.56 -22.82
C TYR A 74 -2.24 -4.71 -23.96
N GLY A 75 -1.76 -3.53 -23.60
CA GLY A 75 -1.17 -2.55 -24.50
C GLY A 75 -0.52 -1.42 -23.70
N GLU A 76 0.06 -0.45 -24.41
CA GLU A 76 0.90 0.59 -23.80
C GLU A 76 0.16 1.42 -22.73
N THR A 77 -1.09 1.81 -22.99
CA THR A 77 -1.90 2.54 -22.02
C THR A 77 -2.10 1.76 -20.71
N LEU A 78 -2.29 0.45 -20.79
CA LEU A 78 -2.50 -0.39 -19.61
C LEU A 78 -1.19 -0.60 -18.84
N ARG A 79 -0.07 -0.76 -19.55
CA ARG A 79 1.28 -0.82 -18.97
C ARG A 79 1.64 0.46 -18.22
N VAL A 80 1.42 1.63 -18.84
CA VAL A 80 1.64 2.94 -18.22
C VAL A 80 0.76 3.11 -16.96
N ASN A 81 -0.51 2.70 -17.03
CA ASN A 81 -1.39 2.75 -15.86
C ASN A 81 -0.93 1.83 -14.74
N MET A 82 -0.48 0.61 -15.07
CA MET A 82 0.05 -0.34 -14.10
C MET A 82 1.29 0.21 -13.38
N ALA A 83 2.25 0.74 -14.15
CA ALA A 83 3.44 1.38 -13.60
C ALA A 83 3.10 2.61 -12.75
N ARG A 84 2.11 3.42 -13.18
CA ARG A 84 1.64 4.58 -12.41
C ARG A 84 1.00 4.16 -11.09
N CYS A 85 0.13 3.15 -11.10
CA CYS A 85 -0.45 2.60 -9.87
C CYS A 85 0.65 2.09 -8.93
N HIS A 86 1.66 1.39 -9.45
CA HIS A 86 2.79 0.94 -8.66
C HIS A 86 3.57 2.12 -8.04
N SER A 87 3.91 3.14 -8.83
CA SER A 87 4.62 4.34 -8.34
C SER A 87 3.86 5.09 -7.24
N PHE A 88 2.52 5.06 -7.28
CA PHE A 88 1.69 5.64 -6.24
C PHE A 88 1.82 4.87 -4.92
N VAL A 89 1.94 3.54 -4.93
CA VAL A 89 2.18 2.75 -3.71
C VAL A 89 3.46 3.22 -3.01
N HIS A 90 4.55 3.43 -3.76
CA HIS A 90 5.81 3.95 -3.20
C HIS A 90 5.63 5.33 -2.58
N LYS A 91 5.07 6.27 -3.35
CA LYS A 91 4.90 7.65 -2.91
C LYS A 91 4.02 7.73 -1.65
N PHE A 92 2.89 7.05 -1.66
CA PHE A 92 1.96 7.09 -0.53
C PHE A 92 2.46 6.24 0.66
N SER A 93 3.28 5.21 0.47
CA SER A 93 3.99 4.55 1.58
C SER A 93 4.90 5.54 2.30
N ALA A 94 5.69 6.31 1.54
CA ALA A 94 6.55 7.35 2.10
C ALA A 94 5.76 8.44 2.85
N ASP A 95 4.71 8.97 2.22
CA ASP A 95 3.83 9.98 2.84
C ASP A 95 3.16 9.42 4.12
N THR A 96 2.71 8.17 4.10
CA THR A 96 2.12 7.50 5.26
C THR A 96 3.10 7.45 6.43
N LYS A 97 4.36 7.09 6.20
CA LYS A 97 5.39 7.06 7.26
C LYS A 97 5.68 8.44 7.84
N VAL A 98 5.71 9.49 7.01
CA VAL A 98 5.89 10.88 7.48
C VAL A 98 4.71 11.32 8.34
N LEU A 99 3.48 11.06 7.88
CA LEU A 99 2.27 11.41 8.61
C LEU A 99 2.11 10.60 9.89
N LEU A 100 2.56 9.34 9.91
CA LEU A 100 2.52 8.47 11.09
C LEU A 100 3.40 9.04 12.21
N LYS A 101 4.60 9.52 11.87
CA LYS A 101 5.47 10.23 12.83
C LYS A 101 4.79 11.48 13.40
N HIS A 102 4.08 12.23 12.58
CA HIS A 102 3.34 13.41 13.04
C HIS A 102 2.19 13.03 14.00
N VAL A 103 1.39 12.01 13.65
CA VAL A 103 0.31 11.52 14.51
C VAL A 103 0.87 10.95 15.82
N LYS A 104 1.98 10.21 15.77
CA LYS A 104 2.68 9.66 16.94
C LYS A 104 3.10 10.74 17.93
N ALA A 105 3.62 11.86 17.44
CA ALA A 105 4.02 12.99 18.28
C ALA A 105 2.84 13.69 18.97
N ASN A 106 1.62 13.54 18.42
CA ASN A 106 0.40 14.18 18.92
C ASN A 106 -0.57 13.20 19.61
N THR A 107 -0.12 11.99 19.93
CA THR A 107 -0.94 10.93 20.53
C THR A 107 -0.26 10.44 21.81
N ALA A 108 -0.93 10.49 22.96
CA ALA A 108 -0.30 10.12 24.26
C ALA A 108 -0.75 8.74 24.81
N GLY A 109 -1.81 8.17 24.25
CA GLY A 109 -2.43 6.94 24.75
C GLY A 109 -1.63 5.67 24.49
N ALA A 110 -1.52 4.79 25.49
CA ALA A 110 -0.67 3.59 25.41
C ALA A 110 -1.15 2.60 24.34
N HIS A 111 -2.48 2.43 24.19
CA HIS A 111 -3.04 1.54 23.18
C HIS A 111 -2.80 2.09 21.78
N ALA A 112 -3.07 3.38 21.58
CA ALA A 112 -2.79 4.03 20.31
C ALA A 112 -1.29 3.98 19.94
N GLN A 113 -0.38 4.13 20.90
CA GLN A 113 1.05 3.98 20.67
C GLN A 113 1.44 2.55 20.26
N GLN A 114 0.81 1.52 20.83
CA GLN A 114 1.03 0.14 20.40
C GLN A 114 0.58 -0.10 18.95
N ILE A 115 -0.58 0.41 18.56
CA ILE A 115 -1.05 0.33 17.16
C ILE A 115 -0.08 1.05 16.22
N ILE A 116 0.43 2.22 16.63
CA ILE A 116 1.41 2.98 15.84
C ILE A 116 2.70 2.19 15.63
N ILE A 117 3.22 1.53 16.66
CA ILE A 117 4.42 0.68 16.55
C ILE A 117 4.17 -0.46 15.55
N GLN A 118 3.03 -1.14 15.64
CA GLN A 118 2.66 -2.19 14.68
C GLN A 118 2.51 -1.64 13.25
N LEU A 119 1.99 -0.43 13.09
CA LEU A 119 1.93 0.23 11.78
C LEU A 119 3.33 0.54 11.23
N GLU A 120 4.27 1.00 12.06
CA GLU A 120 5.66 1.22 11.64
C GLU A 120 6.28 -0.08 11.10
N GLU A 121 6.09 -1.20 11.80
CA GLU A 121 6.58 -2.53 11.40
C GLU A 121 5.98 -3.00 10.07
N VAL A 122 4.65 -2.90 9.93
CA VAL A 122 3.96 -3.34 8.70
C VAL A 122 4.31 -2.42 7.51
N LEU A 123 4.52 -1.12 7.72
CA LEU A 123 4.99 -0.22 6.65
C LEU A 123 6.43 -0.53 6.22
N MET A 124 7.30 -0.95 7.14
CA MET A 124 8.63 -1.44 6.79
C MET A 124 8.57 -2.76 6.01
N GLU A 125 7.64 -3.64 6.36
CA GLU A 125 7.36 -4.85 5.57
C GLU A 125 6.87 -4.50 4.16
N ASN A 126 5.99 -3.50 4.05
CA ASN A 126 5.52 -2.99 2.77
C ASN A 126 6.67 -2.47 1.90
N ASP A 127 7.61 -1.72 2.47
CA ASP A 127 8.76 -1.21 1.72
C ASP A 127 9.63 -2.35 1.16
N ARG A 128 9.84 -3.43 1.93
CA ARG A 128 10.56 -4.61 1.42
C ARG A 128 9.82 -5.25 0.26
N PHE A 129 8.49 -5.36 0.38
CA PHE A 129 7.65 -5.93 -0.67
C PHE A 129 7.70 -5.11 -1.96
N LEU A 130 7.71 -3.78 -1.82
CA LEU A 130 7.84 -2.84 -2.93
C LEU A 130 9.19 -2.99 -3.65
N ILE A 131 10.29 -3.10 -2.91
CA ILE A 131 11.63 -3.33 -3.47
C ILE A 131 11.65 -4.67 -4.22
N GLU A 132 11.07 -5.73 -3.66
CA GLU A 132 11.02 -7.05 -4.31
C GLU A 132 10.22 -7.01 -5.62
N ILE A 133 9.14 -6.21 -5.68
CA ILE A 133 8.39 -6.00 -6.93
C ILE A 133 9.24 -5.25 -7.96
N GLU A 134 9.95 -4.19 -7.56
CA GLU A 134 10.81 -3.42 -8.48
C GLU A 134 11.98 -4.25 -9.02
N GLU A 135 12.57 -5.14 -8.21
CA GLU A 135 13.67 -6.00 -8.64
C GLU A 135 13.25 -7.10 -9.63
N LYS A 136 11.97 -7.51 -9.59
CA LYS A 136 11.40 -8.55 -10.48
C LYS A 136 10.65 -7.98 -11.69
N ALA A 137 10.50 -6.66 -11.76
CA ALA A 137 9.81 -5.91 -12.82
C ALA A 137 10.74 -5.51 -13.96
#